data_AF-A0A447RBC5-F1
#
_entry.id   AF-A0A447RBC5-F1
#
_cell.length_a   1.000
_cell.length_b   1.000
_cell.length_c   1.000
_cell.angle_alpha   90.00
_cell.angle_beta   90.00
_cell.angle_gamma   90.00
#
_symmetry.space_group_name_H-M   'P 1'
#
loop_
_entity.id
_entity.type
_entity.pdbx_description
1 polymer ?
#
loop_
_entity_poly.entity_id
_entity_poly.type
_entity_poly.pdbx_seq_one_letter_code
_entity_poly.pdbx_strand_id
1 'polypeptide(L)'
;MITPVDGSDPYEEMIPKWRQLNVFEGERVERGDVISDGPEAPHDILRLRGVHAVTRYIVNEVQDVYRLQGVKINDKHIEVIVRQMLRKATIESAGSSDFLEGEQVEYSRVKIANRELEANGKSGGLPSPAICWVSPKRLWQPNRSSLPHRSRRPRVS
;
A
#
# COMPACT_ATOMS: atom_id res chain seq x y z
N MET A 1 16.17 -5.74 12.12
CA MET A 1 17.05 -4.65 11.64
C MET A 1 17.69 -5.14 10.36
N ILE A 2 17.46 -4.46 9.23
CA ILE A 2 18.11 -4.81 7.96
C ILE A 2 19.20 -3.78 7.72
N THR A 3 20.46 -4.24 7.75
CA THR A 3 21.63 -3.39 7.49
C THR A 3 22.01 -3.53 6.02
N PRO A 4 21.87 -2.48 5.20
CA PRO A 4 22.30 -2.53 3.81
C PRO A 4 23.82 -2.65 3.70
N VAL A 5 24.30 -3.42 2.72
CA VAL A 5 25.74 -3.67 2.49
C VAL A 5 26.49 -2.39 2.08
N ASP A 6 25.76 -1.39 1.58
CA ASP A 6 26.26 -0.07 1.13
C ASP A 6 26.49 0.94 2.28
N GLY A 7 26.18 0.59 3.54
CA GLY A 7 26.40 1.47 4.69
C GLY A 7 25.40 2.63 4.82
N SER A 8 24.27 2.59 4.10
CA SER A 8 23.14 3.51 4.24
C SER A 8 22.30 3.25 5.50
N ASP A 9 21.37 4.17 5.80
CA ASP A 9 20.58 4.14 7.04
C ASP A 9 19.88 2.79 7.26
N PRO A 10 19.95 2.22 8.48
CA PRO A 10 19.35 0.94 8.78
C PRO A 10 17.82 1.00 8.69
N TYR A 11 17.22 0.03 7.98
CA TYR A 11 15.77 -0.09 7.91
C TYR A 11 15.27 -0.95 9.08
N GLU A 12 14.47 -0.33 9.94
CA GLU A 12 13.81 -0.99 11.06
C GLU A 12 12.31 -1.13 10.81
N GLU A 13 11.83 -2.36 10.78
CA GLU A 13 10.42 -2.67 10.70
C GLU A 13 10.01 -3.55 11.88
N MET A 14 8.96 -3.13 12.59
CA MET A 14 8.41 -3.91 13.71
C MET A 14 7.56 -5.06 13.16
N ILE A 15 8.13 -6.26 13.17
CA ILE A 15 7.39 -7.49 12.84
C ILE A 15 6.65 -7.99 14.10
N PRO A 16 5.33 -8.26 14.04
CA PRO A 16 4.59 -8.81 15.16
C PRO A 16 5.16 -10.17 15.60
N LYS A 17 5.31 -10.39 16.93
CA LYS A 17 5.94 -11.60 17.50
C LYS A 17 5.28 -12.94 17.14
N TRP A 18 4.05 -12.92 16.62
CA TRP A 18 3.30 -14.13 16.25
C TRP A 18 3.54 -14.56 14.79
N ARG A 19 4.29 -13.78 14.01
CA ARG A 19 4.68 -14.13 12.65
C ARG A 19 5.90 -15.06 12.68
N GLN A 20 5.82 -16.19 11.98
CA GLN A 20 6.97 -17.08 11.79
C GLN A 20 7.94 -16.38 10.83
N LEU A 21 9.19 -16.19 11.25
CA LEU A 21 10.23 -15.62 10.41
C LEU A 21 10.95 -16.76 9.68
N ASN A 22 11.10 -16.64 8.38
CA ASN A 22 11.78 -17.63 7.54
C ASN A 22 13.29 -17.32 7.37
N VAL A 23 13.76 -16.26 8.03
CA VAL A 23 15.14 -15.76 7.93
C VAL A 23 15.81 -15.77 9.29
N PHE A 24 17.09 -16.13 9.31
CA PHE A 24 17.90 -16.14 10.53
C PHE A 24 18.64 -14.81 10.73
N GLU A 25 18.92 -14.45 12.00
CA GLU A 25 19.75 -13.27 12.32
C GLU A 25 21.14 -13.43 11.66
N GLY A 26 21.49 -12.50 10.76
CA GLY A 26 22.77 -12.49 10.02
C GLY A 26 22.71 -13.06 8.59
N GLU A 27 21.55 -13.54 8.13
CA GLU A 27 21.36 -13.99 6.77
C GLU A 27 21.28 -12.81 5.78
N ARG A 28 21.89 -12.97 4.59
CA ARG A 28 21.80 -11.97 3.52
C ARG A 28 20.49 -12.17 2.77
N VAL A 29 19.64 -11.15 2.82
CA VAL A 29 18.36 -11.11 2.11
C VAL A 29 18.41 -10.05 1.01
N GLU A 30 17.88 -10.36 -0.16
CA GLU A 30 17.71 -9.41 -1.24
C GLU A 30 16.39 -8.66 -1.08
N ARG A 31 16.32 -7.45 -1.66
CA ARG A 31 15.09 -6.64 -1.63
C ARG A 31 14.01 -7.38 -2.44
N GLY A 32 13.05 -7.98 -1.74
CA GLY A 32 11.97 -8.75 -2.36
C GLY A 32 11.78 -10.16 -1.76
N ASP A 33 12.72 -10.62 -0.94
CA ASP A 33 12.66 -11.94 -0.31
C ASP A 33 11.56 -12.02 0.76
N VAL A 34 10.97 -13.22 0.85
CA VAL A 34 9.90 -13.51 1.80
C VAL A 34 10.52 -13.79 3.17
N ILE A 35 10.58 -12.77 4.00
CA ILE A 35 11.19 -12.83 5.34
C ILE A 35 10.29 -13.45 6.42
N SER A 36 8.97 -13.56 6.18
CA SER A 36 8.03 -14.08 7.17
C SER A 36 6.87 -14.80 6.50
N ASP A 37 6.44 -15.90 7.12
CA ASP A 37 5.26 -16.65 6.72
C ASP A 37 3.97 -15.90 7.10
N GLY A 38 3.12 -15.71 6.09
CA GLY A 38 1.81 -15.07 6.21
C GLY A 38 1.36 -14.46 4.88
N PRO A 39 0.07 -14.11 4.75
CA PRO A 39 -0.42 -13.44 3.54
C PRO A 39 0.37 -12.15 3.31
N GLU A 40 0.92 -12.01 2.11
CA GLU A 40 1.64 -10.82 1.67
C GLU A 40 0.71 -9.60 1.73
N ALA A 41 1.16 -8.50 2.33
CA ALA A 41 0.35 -7.30 2.33
C ALA A 41 0.31 -6.73 0.89
N PRO A 42 -0.87 -6.36 0.36
CA PRO A 42 -0.97 -5.73 -0.97
C PRO A 42 -0.06 -4.49 -1.13
N HIS A 43 0.20 -3.80 -0.01
CA HIS A 43 1.11 -2.65 0.06
C HIS A 43 2.57 -3.04 -0.27
N ASP A 44 3.05 -4.16 0.27
CA ASP A 44 4.41 -4.64 0.02
C ASP A 44 4.55 -5.16 -1.40
N ILE A 45 3.54 -5.87 -1.90
CA ILE A 45 3.51 -6.33 -3.30
C ILE A 45 3.57 -5.13 -4.25
N LEU A 46 2.82 -4.06 -3.98
CA LEU A 46 2.85 -2.85 -4.80
C LEU A 46 4.22 -2.17 -4.79
N ARG A 47 4.85 -2.05 -3.60
CA ARG A 47 6.15 -1.41 -3.42
C ARG A 47 7.30 -2.20 -4.06
N LEU A 48 7.26 -3.52 -3.97
CA LEU A 48 8.35 -4.41 -4.40
C LEU A 48 8.18 -4.91 -5.83
N ARG A 49 6.96 -5.29 -6.22
CA ARG A 49 6.65 -5.99 -7.48
C ARG A 49 5.78 -5.15 -8.44
N GLY A 50 5.31 -3.98 -8.00
CA GLY A 50 4.58 -3.02 -8.83
C GLY A 50 3.08 -3.31 -9.03
N VAL A 51 2.44 -2.48 -9.85
CA VAL A 51 0.97 -2.43 -10.02
C VAL A 51 0.39 -3.72 -10.61
N HIS A 52 1.10 -4.35 -11.56
CA HIS A 52 0.62 -5.59 -12.19
C HIS A 52 0.59 -6.77 -11.22
N ALA A 53 1.59 -6.87 -10.34
CA ALA A 53 1.68 -7.92 -9.34
C ALA A 53 0.57 -7.79 -8.29
N VAL A 54 0.34 -6.59 -7.76
CA VAL A 54 -0.73 -6.36 -6.78
C VAL A 54 -2.11 -6.55 -7.40
N THR A 55 -2.30 -6.17 -8.68
CA THR A 55 -3.57 -6.39 -9.37
C THR A 55 -3.87 -7.88 -9.50
N ARG A 56 -2.89 -8.68 -9.92
CA ARG A 56 -3.03 -10.14 -10.03
C ARG A 56 -3.33 -10.77 -8.68
N TYR A 57 -2.62 -10.35 -7.63
CA TYR A 57 -2.85 -10.80 -6.26
C TYR A 57 -4.30 -10.54 -5.83
N ILE A 58 -4.79 -9.31 -5.97
CA ILE A 58 -6.16 -8.95 -5.57
C ILE A 58 -7.19 -9.71 -6.41
N VAL A 59 -6.96 -9.86 -7.72
CA VAL A 59 -7.88 -10.61 -8.59
C VAL A 59 -8.00 -12.05 -8.13
N ASN A 60 -6.90 -12.72 -7.81
CA ASN A 60 -6.91 -14.10 -7.33
C ASN A 60 -7.64 -14.24 -5.98
N GLU A 61 -7.31 -13.38 -5.00
CA GLU A 61 -7.94 -13.39 -3.67
C GLU A 61 -9.45 -13.16 -3.76
N VAL A 62 -9.89 -12.20 -4.57
CA VAL A 62 -11.32 -11.92 -4.78
C VAL A 62 -12.00 -13.09 -5.49
N GLN A 63 -11.36 -13.67 -6.52
CA GLN A 63 -11.90 -14.81 -7.24
C GLN A 63 -12.11 -16.02 -6.31
N ASP A 64 -11.19 -16.30 -5.39
CA ASP A 64 -11.31 -17.44 -4.48
C ASP A 64 -12.51 -17.31 -3.52
N VAL A 65 -12.81 -16.10 -3.05
CA VAL A 65 -14.02 -15.82 -2.24
C VAL A 65 -15.31 -16.01 -3.05
N TYR A 66 -15.35 -15.57 -4.31
CA TYR A 66 -16.56 -15.69 -5.15
C TYR A 66 -16.75 -17.08 -5.75
N ARG A 67 -15.66 -17.83 -5.99
CA ARG A 67 -15.70 -19.26 -6.34
C ARG A 67 -16.44 -20.05 -5.27
N LEU A 68 -16.14 -19.78 -3.99
CA LEU A 68 -16.82 -20.39 -2.84
C LEU A 68 -18.32 -20.06 -2.79
N GLN A 69 -18.74 -18.91 -3.31
CA GLN A 69 -20.14 -18.46 -3.34
C GLN A 69 -20.88 -18.88 -4.62
N GLY A 70 -20.22 -19.59 -5.55
CA GLY A 70 -20.82 -20.08 -6.79
C GLY A 70 -21.08 -19.01 -7.85
N VAL A 71 -20.56 -17.78 -7.67
CA VAL A 71 -20.74 -16.67 -8.61
C VAL A 71 -19.52 -16.55 -9.51
N LYS A 72 -19.71 -16.71 -10.82
CA LYS A 72 -18.64 -16.50 -11.82
C LYS A 72 -18.56 -15.01 -12.18
N ILE A 73 -17.52 -14.33 -11.71
CA ILE A 73 -17.23 -12.93 -12.08
C ILE A 73 -16.11 -12.92 -13.12
N ASN A 74 -16.25 -12.09 -14.16
CA ASN A 74 -15.20 -11.92 -15.16
C ASN A 74 -14.09 -11.00 -14.61
N ASP A 75 -12.83 -11.41 -14.78
CA ASP A 75 -11.62 -10.73 -14.30
C ASP A 75 -11.59 -9.24 -14.66
N LYS A 76 -12.13 -8.85 -15.82
CA LYS A 76 -12.19 -7.44 -16.25
C LYS A 76 -12.95 -6.55 -15.26
N HIS A 77 -14.00 -7.06 -14.61
CA HIS A 77 -14.73 -6.29 -13.59
C HIS A 77 -13.88 -6.07 -12.35
N ILE A 78 -13.17 -7.11 -11.91
CA ILE A 78 -12.29 -7.04 -10.74
C ILE A 78 -11.12 -6.09 -11.05
N GLU A 79 -10.54 -6.16 -12.25
CA GLU A 79 -9.46 -5.27 -12.69
C GLU A 79 -9.91 -3.79 -12.69
N VAL A 80 -11.11 -3.49 -13.17
CA VAL A 80 -11.66 -2.13 -13.14
C VAL A 80 -11.83 -1.64 -11.70
N ILE A 81 -12.30 -2.51 -10.78
CA ILE A 81 -12.43 -2.17 -9.35
C ILE A 81 -11.05 -1.89 -8.74
N VAL A 82 -10.06 -2.75 -8.98
CA VAL A 82 -8.68 -2.56 -8.46
C VAL A 82 -8.07 -1.27 -9.00
N ARG A 83 -8.29 -0.94 -10.27
CA ARG A 83 -7.86 0.33 -10.87
C ARG A 83 -8.49 1.53 -10.15
N GLN A 84 -9.76 1.46 -9.75
CA GLN A 84 -10.40 2.51 -8.96
C GLN A 84 -9.85 2.57 -7.52
N MET A 85 -9.51 1.44 -6.92
CA MET A 85 -8.89 1.39 -5.60
C MET A 85 -7.50 2.06 -5.57
N LEU A 86 -6.71 1.90 -6.63
CA LEU A 86 -5.37 2.48 -6.77
C LEU A 86 -5.36 3.92 -7.31
N ARG A 87 -6.53 4.57 -7.45
CA ARG A 87 -6.63 5.91 -8.05
C ARG A 87 -6.09 7.02 -7.14
N LYS A 88 -6.16 6.85 -5.82
CA LYS A 88 -5.74 7.86 -4.84
C LYS A 88 -4.38 7.49 -4.26
N ALA A 89 -3.52 8.49 -4.14
CA ALA A 89 -2.25 8.42 -3.46
C ALA A 89 -2.21 9.47 -2.36
N THR A 90 -1.48 9.19 -1.29
CA THR A 90 -1.22 10.13 -0.22
C THR A 90 0.23 10.60 -0.36
N ILE A 91 0.45 11.90 -0.24
CA ILE A 91 1.79 12.50 -0.36
C ILE A 91 2.57 12.24 0.92
N GLU A 92 3.77 11.67 0.79
CA GLU A 92 4.71 11.51 1.91
C GLU A 92 5.64 12.71 2.00
N SER A 93 6.17 13.14 0.85
CA SER A 93 7.01 14.33 0.75
C SER A 93 6.64 15.13 -0.49
N ALA A 94 6.40 16.41 -0.30
CA ALA A 94 6.02 17.33 -1.37
C ALA A 94 7.19 17.64 -2.33
N GLY A 95 8.44 17.50 -1.90
CA GLY A 95 9.61 17.86 -2.71
C GLY A 95 9.53 19.30 -3.20
N SER A 96 9.68 19.51 -4.51
CA SER A 96 9.53 20.81 -5.17
C SER A 96 8.14 21.04 -5.79
N SER A 97 7.16 20.22 -5.44
CA SER A 97 5.78 20.32 -5.95
C SER A 97 4.88 21.18 -5.06
N ASP A 98 3.73 21.60 -5.60
CA ASP A 98 2.70 22.36 -4.87
C ASP A 98 1.80 21.48 -3.98
N PHE A 99 2.13 20.21 -3.78
CA PHE A 99 1.33 19.32 -2.93
C PHE A 99 1.59 19.55 -1.44
N LEU A 100 0.60 19.22 -0.61
CA LEU A 100 0.78 19.21 0.84
C LEU A 100 1.13 17.80 1.34
N GLU A 101 2.03 17.69 2.30
CA GLU A 101 2.33 16.42 2.97
C GLU A 101 1.08 15.87 3.68
N GLY A 102 0.79 14.58 3.50
CA GLY A 102 -0.43 13.95 3.99
C GLY A 102 -1.69 14.22 3.14
N GLU A 103 -1.60 15.03 2.08
CA GLU A 103 -2.71 15.26 1.16
C GLU A 103 -3.05 14.01 0.36
N GLN A 104 -4.34 13.74 0.17
CA GLN A 104 -4.82 12.70 -0.74
C GLN A 104 -5.14 13.28 -2.11
N VAL A 105 -4.34 12.90 -3.09
CA VAL A 105 -4.43 13.37 -4.47
C VAL A 105 -4.59 12.20 -5.44
N GLU A 106 -4.96 12.49 -6.69
CA GLU A 106 -5.01 11.44 -7.71
C GLU A 106 -3.60 11.05 -8.14
N TYR A 107 -3.33 9.75 -8.21
CA TYR A 107 -2.01 9.24 -8.60
C TYR A 107 -1.60 9.75 -9.99
N SER A 108 -2.56 9.90 -10.91
CA SER A 108 -2.34 10.52 -12.22
C SER A 108 -1.83 11.97 -12.10
N ARG A 109 -2.39 12.76 -11.19
CA ARG A 109 -2.00 14.16 -10.96
C ARG A 109 -0.57 14.25 -10.42
N VAL A 110 -0.20 13.38 -9.47
CA VAL A 110 1.18 13.30 -8.95
C VAL A 110 2.16 12.95 -10.05
N LYS A 111 1.81 11.95 -10.88
CA LYS A 111 2.66 11.53 -12.00
C LYS A 111 2.87 12.63 -13.04
N ILE A 112 1.83 13.44 -13.31
CA ILE A 112 1.93 14.58 -14.23
C ILE A 112 2.82 15.67 -13.62
N ALA A 113 2.56 16.07 -12.38
CA ALA A 113 3.34 17.09 -11.68
C ALA A 113 4.83 16.70 -11.58
N ASN A 114 5.14 15.45 -11.24
CA ASN A 114 6.52 14.97 -11.20
C ASN A 114 7.20 15.04 -12.56
N ARG A 115 6.48 14.67 -13.64
CA ARG A 115 7.01 14.76 -15.01
C ARG A 115 7.26 16.22 -15.44
N GLU A 116 6.38 17.15 -15.05
CA GLU A 116 6.55 18.57 -15.31
C GLU A 116 7.74 19.15 -14.55
N LEU A 117 7.91 18.78 -13.28
CA LEU A 117 9.07 19.14 -12.48
C LEU A 117 10.36 18.62 -13.10
N GLU A 118 10.43 17.34 -13.46
CA GLU A 118 11.57 16.74 -14.17
C GLU A 118 11.90 17.45 -15.50
N ALA A 119 10.88 17.91 -16.23
CA ALA A 119 11.06 18.66 -17.47
C ALA A 119 11.60 20.08 -17.22
N ASN A 120 11.11 20.77 -16.20
CA ASN A 120 11.49 22.14 -15.84
C ASN A 120 12.86 22.23 -15.13
N GLY A 121 13.26 21.15 -14.43
CA GLY A 121 14.54 21.02 -13.74
C GLY A 121 15.80 21.02 -14.59
N LYS A 122 15.66 21.04 -15.92
CA LYS A 122 16.81 21.06 -16.84
C LYS A 122 17.55 22.40 -16.86
N SER A 123 17.04 23.44 -16.19
CA SER A 123 17.58 24.81 -16.27
C SER A 123 18.15 25.39 -14.97
N GLY A 124 18.10 24.69 -13.83
CA GLY A 124 18.72 25.19 -12.59
C GLY A 124 18.29 24.42 -11.34
N GLY A 125 19.18 23.55 -10.83
CA GLY A 125 18.95 22.71 -9.65
C GLY A 125 18.14 21.45 -9.97
N LEU A 126 18.53 20.31 -9.38
CA LEU A 126 17.79 19.04 -9.52
C LEU A 126 16.45 19.18 -8.77
N PRO A 127 15.30 19.27 -9.46
CA PRO A 127 14.00 19.33 -8.80
C PRO A 127 13.76 17.98 -8.13
N SER A 128 13.33 18.01 -6.86
CA SER A 128 12.99 16.78 -6.15
C SER A 128 11.54 16.41 -6.46
N PRO A 129 11.28 15.22 -7.05
CA PRO A 129 9.91 14.78 -7.34
C PRO A 129 9.14 14.54 -6.05
N ALA A 130 7.82 14.73 -6.08
CA ALA A 130 6.96 14.41 -4.95
C ALA A 130 6.92 12.90 -4.74
N ILE A 131 7.16 12.47 -3.51
CA ILE A 131 7.07 11.07 -3.10
C ILE A 131 5.66 10.84 -2.56
N CYS A 132 4.99 9.82 -3.09
CA CYS A 132 3.64 9.46 -2.67
C CYS A 132 3.51 7.95 -2.49
N TRP A 133 2.65 7.56 -1.57
CA TRP A 133 2.24 6.18 -1.38
C TRP A 133 0.80 6.00 -1.86
N VAL A 134 0.60 5.00 -2.72
CA VAL A 134 -0.74 4.63 -3.16
C VAL A 134 -1.40 3.84 -2.05
N SER A 135 -2.38 4.47 -1.41
CA SER A 135 -3.20 3.82 -0.40
C SER A 135 -4.49 3.34 -1.07
N PRO A 136 -4.72 2.02 -1.20
CA PRO A 136 -6.05 1.49 -1.50
C PRO A 136 -7.00 1.80 -0.33
N LYS A 137 -7.40 3.06 -0.17
CA LYS A 137 -8.17 3.50 1.00
C LYS A 137 -9.63 3.07 0.89
N ARG A 138 -10.16 2.67 2.05
CA ARG A 138 -11.58 2.47 2.45
C ARG A 138 -12.14 1.05 2.47
N LEU A 139 -11.68 0.10 1.67
CA LEU A 139 -12.24 -1.26 1.71
C LEU A 139 -11.62 -2.17 2.80
N TRP A 140 -10.37 -1.88 3.19
CA TRP A 140 -9.57 -2.74 4.09
C TRP A 140 -9.47 -2.24 5.54
N GLN A 141 -9.99 -1.05 5.85
CA GLN A 141 -10.11 -0.63 7.24
C GLN A 141 -11.45 -1.14 7.76
N PRO A 142 -11.48 -2.05 8.75
CA PRO A 142 -12.74 -2.36 9.42
C PRO A 142 -13.28 -1.02 9.93
N ASN A 143 -14.54 -0.73 9.56
CA ASN A 143 -15.20 0.50 9.93
C ASN A 143 -15.14 0.65 11.45
N ARG A 144 -14.22 1.50 11.94
CA ARG A 144 -14.15 1.90 13.34
C ARG A 144 -15.23 2.95 13.65
N SER A 145 -16.39 2.86 12.98
CA SER A 145 -17.57 3.62 13.37
C SER A 145 -18.02 3.10 14.72
N SER A 146 -17.74 3.90 15.75
CA SER A 146 -18.55 4.08 16.94
C SER A 146 -19.41 2.87 17.30
N LEU A 147 -18.90 2.02 18.20
CA LEU A 147 -19.75 1.12 18.97
C LEU A 147 -20.93 1.95 19.50
N PRO A 148 -22.19 1.66 19.14
CA PRO A 148 -23.30 2.31 19.79
C PRO A 148 -23.18 1.97 21.27
N HIS A 149 -23.07 3.00 22.12
CA HIS A 149 -23.17 2.82 23.56
C HIS A 149 -24.48 2.08 23.83
N ARG A 150 -24.38 0.80 24.19
CA ARG A 150 -25.50 -0.05 24.53
C ARG A 150 -26.10 0.53 25.81
N SER A 151 -27.13 1.36 25.66
CA SER A 151 -27.90 1.83 26.81
C SER A 151 -28.47 0.60 27.52
N ARG A 152 -28.04 0.39 28.76
CA ARG A 152 -28.58 -0.64 29.64
C ARG A 152 -30.06 -0.30 29.84
N ARG A 153 -30.97 -1.12 29.29
CA ARG A 153 -32.37 -1.10 29.72
C ARG A 153 -32.41 -1.60 31.17
N PRO A 154 -33.08 -0.91 32.10
CA PRO A 154 -33.31 -1.45 33.43
C PRO A 154 -34.28 -2.63 33.30
N ARG A 155 -33.99 -3.73 34.00
CA ARG A 155 -34.98 -4.77 34.28
C ARG A 155 -36.06 -4.13 35.15
N VAL A 156 -37.30 -4.19 34.68
CA VAL A 156 -38.47 -3.98 35.53
C VAL A 156 -38.83 -5.34 36.13
N SER A 157 -38.94 -5.35 37.45
CA SER A 157 -39.36 -6.47 38.30
C SER A 157 -40.83 -6.79 38.14
#